data_AF-A0A1N7BA10-F1
#
_entry.id   AF-A0A1N7BA10-F1
#
_cell.length_a   1.000
_cell.length_b   1.000
_cell.length_c   1.000
_cell.angle_alpha   90.00
_cell.angle_beta   90.00
_cell.angle_gamma   90.00
#
_symmetry.space_group_name_H-M   'P 1'
#
loop_
_entity.id
_entity.type
_entity.pdbx_description
1 polymer ?
#
loop_
_entity_poly.entity_id
_entity_poly.type
_entity_poly.pdbx_seq_one_letter_code
_entity_poly.pdbx_strand_id
1 'polypeptide(L)'
;ETMKEVYQLFPRLEERKAQMAGTLSGGERQMLAVGRALMAKPKLLMLDEPSLGLAPLIVREIFRIISELRRRGVSILLVEQNARAALQVADYAYVLETGEISMEGPAKQLADDPRVIEAYLGLGGKHQAMLST
;
A
#
# COMPACT_ATOMS: atom_id res chain seq x y z
N GLU A 1 4.09 3.60 25.22
CA GLU A 1 2.86 2.96 24.70
C GLU A 1 2.97 2.72 23.19
N THR A 2 3.07 3.78 22.36
CA THR A 2 3.17 3.68 20.89
C THR A 2 4.27 2.74 20.39
N MET A 3 5.48 2.76 20.98
CA MET A 3 6.56 1.86 20.55
C MET A 3 6.20 0.37 20.68
N LYS A 4 5.47 0.00 21.75
CA LYS A 4 5.01 -1.39 21.95
C LYS A 4 4.00 -1.78 20.87
N GLU A 5 3.08 -0.87 20.53
CA GLU A 5 2.11 -1.09 19.44
C GLU A 5 2.79 -1.24 18.09
N VAL A 6 3.81 -0.43 17.80
CA VAL A 6 4.60 -0.56 16.56
C VAL A 6 5.30 -1.91 16.52
N TYR A 7 5.88 -2.40 17.61
CA TYR A 7 6.47 -3.73 17.63
C TYR A 7 5.45 -4.87 17.51
N GLN A 8 4.24 -4.70 18.04
CA GLN A 8 3.16 -5.66 17.81
C GLN A 8 2.73 -5.70 16.33
N LEU A 9 2.72 -4.56 15.64
CA LEU A 9 2.43 -4.47 14.21
C LEU A 9 3.58 -5.01 13.35
N PHE A 10 4.82 -4.78 13.77
CA PHE A 10 6.04 -5.16 13.07
C PHE A 10 7.00 -5.97 13.97
N PRO A 11 6.71 -7.24 14.30
CA PRO A 11 7.55 -8.04 15.18
C PRO A 11 9.00 -8.16 14.69
N ARG A 12 9.19 -8.18 13.36
CA ARG A 12 10.51 -8.19 12.72
C ARG A 12 11.39 -6.99 13.07
N LEU A 13 10.80 -5.84 13.41
CA LEU A 13 11.54 -4.67 13.88
C LEU A 13 11.93 -4.81 15.36
N GLU A 14 11.15 -5.52 16.17
CA GLU A 14 11.50 -5.79 17.57
C GLU A 14 12.69 -6.76 17.65
N GLU A 15 12.64 -7.85 16.88
CA GLU A 15 13.74 -8.82 16.73
C GLU A 15 15.06 -8.14 16.33
N ARG A 16 14.98 -7.04 15.57
CA ARG A 16 16.12 -6.32 14.99
C ARG A 16 16.32 -4.92 15.54
N LYS A 17 15.80 -4.63 16.73
CA LYS A 17 15.81 -3.27 17.31
C LYS A 17 17.20 -2.64 17.48
N ALA A 18 18.25 -3.47 17.60
CA ALA A 18 19.64 -3.03 17.72
C ALA A 18 20.40 -3.04 16.38
N GLN A 19 19.79 -3.55 15.31
CA GLN A 19 20.41 -3.62 13.99
C GLN A 19 20.37 -2.25 13.31
N MET A 20 21.46 -1.88 12.63
CA MET A 20 21.51 -0.64 11.86
C MET A 20 20.52 -0.67 10.70
N ALA A 21 19.73 0.40 10.53
CA ALA A 21 18.68 0.46 9.51
C ALA A 21 19.18 0.23 8.07
N GLY A 22 20.42 0.61 7.77
CA GLY A 22 21.03 0.41 6.44
C GLY A 22 21.22 -1.06 6.05
N THR A 23 21.31 -1.97 7.02
CA THR A 23 21.54 -3.41 6.78
C THR A 23 20.25 -4.23 6.78
N LEU A 24 19.10 -3.58 7.00
CA LEU A 24 17.79 -4.20 6.85
C LEU A 24 17.47 -4.45 5.37
N SER A 25 16.72 -5.51 5.09
CA SER A 25 16.17 -5.75 3.75
C SER A 25 15.24 -4.61 3.32
N GLY A 26 14.98 -4.48 2.01
CA GLY A 26 14.09 -3.43 1.49
C GLY A 26 12.72 -3.43 2.17
N GLY A 27 12.13 -4.61 2.39
CA GLY A 27 10.85 -4.75 3.08
C GLY A 27 10.89 -4.32 4.54
N GLU A 28 11.96 -4.66 5.24
CA GLU A 28 12.15 -4.25 6.64
C GLU A 28 12.39 -2.75 6.77
N ARG A 29 13.11 -2.14 5.83
CA ARG A 29 13.25 -0.67 5.77
C ARG A 29 11.90 0.00 5.53
N GLN A 30 11.04 -0.58 4.70
CA GLN A 30 9.69 -0.06 4.50
C GLN A 30 8.85 -0.17 5.77
N MET A 31 8.88 -1.32 6.45
CA MET A 31 8.22 -1.48 7.75
C MET A 31 8.74 -0.47 8.77
N LEU A 32 10.05 -0.23 8.82
CA LEU A 32 10.65 0.77 9.70
C LEU A 32 10.19 2.19 9.35
N ALA A 33 10.06 2.52 8.07
CA ALA A 33 9.56 3.83 7.64
C ALA A 33 8.10 4.05 8.08
N VAL A 34 7.23 3.05 7.88
CA VAL A 34 5.83 3.09 8.36
C VAL A 34 5.77 3.15 9.87
N GLY A 35 6.53 2.30 10.57
CA GLY A 35 6.63 2.30 12.03
C GLY A 35 7.05 3.66 12.58
N ARG A 36 8.04 4.31 11.95
CA ARG A 36 8.46 5.68 12.28
C ARG A 36 7.33 6.70 12.09
N ALA A 37 6.55 6.59 11.01
CA ALA A 37 5.40 7.47 10.79
C ALA A 37 4.32 7.30 11.88
N LEU A 38 4.06 6.06 12.31
CA LEU A 38 3.09 5.77 13.38
C LEU A 38 3.48 6.31 14.75
N MET A 39 4.77 6.50 15.01
CA MET A 39 5.23 7.09 16.27
C MET A 39 4.65 8.49 16.51
N ALA A 40 4.32 9.23 15.45
CA ALA A 40 3.69 10.55 15.52
C ALA A 40 2.18 10.51 15.84
N LYS A 41 1.58 9.33 15.97
CA LYS A 41 0.12 9.12 16.11
C LYS A 41 -0.68 9.92 15.07
N PRO A 42 -0.40 9.71 13.76
CA PRO A 42 -1.01 10.52 12.71
C PRO A 42 -2.52 10.29 12.64
N LYS A 43 -3.28 11.35 12.36
CA LYS A 43 -4.70 11.24 11.99
C LYS A 43 -4.87 10.77 10.54
N LEU A 44 -3.93 11.16 9.67
CA LEU A 44 -3.85 10.77 8.26
C LEU A 44 -2.44 10.22 7.96
N LEU A 45 -2.39 9.03 7.39
CA LEU A 45 -1.17 8.42 6.88
C LEU A 45 -1.23 8.37 5.35
N MET A 46 -0.28 9.04 4.69
CA MET A 46 -0.12 8.98 3.23
C MET A 46 0.99 7.99 2.91
N LEU A 47 0.72 7.05 2.00
CA LEU A 47 1.67 6.02 1.57
C LEU A 47 1.82 6.11 0.05
N ASP A 48 3.05 6.35 -0.38
CA ASP A 48 3.41 6.45 -1.79
C ASP A 48 4.14 5.17 -2.22
N GLU A 49 3.50 4.41 -3.10
CA GLU A 49 3.96 3.12 -3.65
C GLU A 49 4.62 2.18 -2.63
N PRO A 50 3.97 1.88 -1.48
CA PRO A 50 4.61 1.16 -0.39
C PRO A 50 4.99 -0.29 -0.73
N SER A 51 4.44 -0.86 -1.80
CA SER A 51 4.72 -2.23 -2.24
C SER A 51 5.82 -2.35 -3.31
N LEU A 52 6.28 -1.24 -3.90
CA LEU A 52 7.18 -1.26 -5.05
C LEU A 52 8.51 -1.97 -4.74
N GLY A 53 8.90 -2.91 -5.60
CA GLY A 53 10.19 -3.60 -5.52
C GLY A 53 10.30 -4.59 -4.34
N LEU A 54 9.20 -4.89 -3.65
CA LEU A 54 9.17 -5.81 -2.51
C LEU A 54 8.74 -7.22 -2.94
N ALA A 55 9.24 -8.22 -2.22
CA ALA A 55 8.82 -9.60 -2.44
C ALA A 55 7.31 -9.78 -2.13
N PRO A 56 6.58 -10.67 -2.83
CA PRO A 56 5.13 -10.83 -2.67
C PRO A 56 4.66 -11.08 -1.23
N LEU A 57 5.47 -11.76 -0.43
CA LEU A 57 5.18 -11.99 0.99
C LEU A 57 5.15 -10.68 1.79
N ILE A 58 6.10 -9.78 1.52
CA ILE A 58 6.20 -8.48 2.18
C ILE A 58 5.05 -7.57 1.76
N VAL A 59 4.69 -7.58 0.48
CA VAL A 59 3.52 -6.82 -0.02
C VAL A 59 2.27 -7.21 0.76
N ARG A 60 1.97 -8.51 0.90
CA ARG A 60 0.83 -8.98 1.69
C ARG A 60 0.87 -8.50 3.14
N GLU A 61 2.05 -8.51 3.75
CA GLU A 61 2.24 -8.05 5.13
C GLU A 61 1.94 -6.54 5.27
N ILE A 62 2.41 -5.72 4.33
CA ILE A 62 2.11 -4.27 4.30
C ILE A 62 0.60 -4.02 4.19
N PHE A 63 -0.08 -4.68 3.26
CA PHE A 63 -1.53 -4.53 3.08
C PHE A 63 -2.34 -5.03 4.30
N ARG A 64 -1.87 -6.09 4.97
CA ARG A 64 -2.43 -6.55 6.25
C ARG A 64 -2.37 -5.44 7.31
N ILE A 65 -1.22 -4.78 7.42
CA ILE A 65 -0.98 -3.71 8.41
C ILE A 65 -1.79 -2.46 8.07
N ILE A 66 -1.85 -2.05 6.79
CA ILE A 66 -2.73 -0.97 6.32
C ILE A 66 -4.18 -1.23 6.75
N SER A 67 -4.67 -2.46 6.53
CA SER A 67 -6.02 -2.86 6.94
C SER A 67 -6.21 -2.81 8.46
N GLU A 68 -5.20 -3.16 9.23
CA GLU A 68 -5.25 -3.09 10.70
C GLU A 68 -5.27 -1.64 11.22
N LEU A 69 -4.43 -0.77 10.65
CA LEU A 69 -4.38 0.66 10.97
C LEU A 69 -5.72 1.35 10.66
N ARG A 70 -6.31 1.03 9.51
CA ARG A 70 -7.67 1.47 9.16
C ARG A 70 -8.68 1.05 10.22
N ARG A 71 -8.68 -0.22 10.66
CA ARG A 71 -9.59 -0.69 11.73
C ARG A 71 -9.40 0.04 13.06
N ARG A 72 -8.19 0.55 13.32
CA ARG A 72 -7.88 1.37 14.51
C ARG A 72 -8.29 2.84 14.35
N GLY A 73 -8.87 3.24 13.22
CA GLY A 73 -9.38 4.59 12.99
C GLY A 73 -8.35 5.55 12.39
N VAL A 74 -7.20 5.07 11.92
CA VAL A 74 -6.24 5.90 11.18
C VAL A 74 -6.77 6.08 9.75
N SER A 75 -6.94 7.33 9.30
CA SER A 75 -7.25 7.60 7.89
C SER A 75 -6.02 7.34 7.04
N ILE A 76 -6.19 6.68 5.90
CA ILE A 76 -5.09 6.29 5.01
C ILE A 76 -5.38 6.78 3.60
N LEU A 77 -4.43 7.47 3.01
CA LEU A 77 -4.40 7.75 1.57
C LEU A 77 -3.27 6.92 0.96
N LEU A 78 -3.63 5.99 0.10
CA LEU A 78 -2.72 5.04 -0.52
C LEU A 78 -2.59 5.35 -2.01
N VAL A 79 -1.37 5.60 -2.47
CA VAL A 79 -1.00 5.70 -3.88
C VAL A 79 -0.30 4.41 -4.25
N GLU A 80 -0.81 3.69 -5.24
CA GLU A 80 -0.31 2.37 -5.62
C GLU A 80 -0.48 2.13 -7.12
N GLN A 81 0.54 1.53 -7.74
CA GLN A 81 0.45 1.05 -9.12
C GLN A 81 -0.28 -0.30 -9.19
N ASN A 82 -0.23 -1.09 -8.11
CA ASN A 82 -0.99 -2.33 -8.02
C ASN A 82 -2.44 -2.03 -7.64
N ALA A 83 -3.24 -1.62 -8.63
CA ALA A 83 -4.64 -1.27 -8.46
C ALA A 83 -5.45 -2.39 -7.77
N ARG A 84 -5.14 -3.67 -8.07
CA ARG A 84 -5.84 -4.81 -7.48
C ARG A 84 -5.69 -4.85 -5.96
N ALA A 85 -4.46 -4.75 -5.48
CA ALA A 85 -4.19 -4.81 -4.05
C ALA A 85 -4.74 -3.57 -3.33
N ALA A 86 -4.62 -2.39 -3.94
CA ALA A 86 -5.16 -1.14 -3.41
C ALA A 86 -6.69 -1.18 -3.28
N LEU A 87 -7.41 -1.60 -4.32
CA LEU A 87 -8.87 -1.68 -4.33
C LEU A 87 -9.42 -2.71 -3.32
N GLN A 88 -8.65 -3.76 -3.01
CA GLN A 88 -9.06 -4.75 -2.00
C GLN A 88 -9.08 -4.21 -0.56
N VAL A 89 -8.26 -3.19 -0.25
CA VAL A 89 -8.18 -2.62 1.10
C VAL A 89 -8.88 -1.27 1.25
N ALA A 90 -9.07 -0.57 0.13
CA ALA A 90 -9.65 0.77 0.10
C ALA A 90 -11.17 0.75 0.33
N ASP A 91 -11.68 1.86 0.86
CA ASP A 91 -13.11 2.14 0.95
C ASP A 91 -13.62 2.88 -0.30
N TYR A 92 -12.79 3.79 -0.82
CA TYR A 92 -13.03 4.62 -1.97
C TYR A 92 -11.74 4.74 -2.77
N ALA A 93 -11.83 4.87 -4.08
CA ALA A 93 -10.65 5.01 -4.93
C ALA A 93 -10.86 6.06 -6.02
N TYR A 94 -9.75 6.62 -6.46
CA TYR A 94 -9.62 7.54 -7.59
C TYR A 94 -8.63 6.91 -8.56
N VAL A 95 -8.95 6.92 -9.84
CA VAL A 95 -8.07 6.50 -10.93
C VAL A 95 -7.57 7.75 -11.62
N LEU A 96 -6.25 7.91 -11.64
CA LEU A 96 -5.56 9.06 -12.21
C LEU A 96 -4.89 8.65 -13.52
N GLU A 97 -5.24 9.33 -14.60
CA GLU A 97 -4.69 9.12 -15.94
C GLU A 97 -4.23 10.45 -16.52
N THR A 98 -2.96 10.56 -16.88
CA THR A 98 -2.39 11.77 -17.52
C THR A 98 -2.67 13.07 -16.74
N GLY A 99 -2.76 12.98 -15.41
CA GLY A 99 -3.03 14.12 -14.53
C GLY A 99 -4.51 14.45 -14.31
N GLU A 100 -5.43 13.69 -14.89
CA GLU A 100 -6.87 13.85 -14.70
C GLU A 100 -7.49 12.63 -14.01
N ILE A 101 -8.54 12.86 -13.20
CA ILE A 101 -9.28 11.77 -12.57
C ILE A 101 -10.22 11.17 -13.63
N SER A 102 -9.87 9.99 -14.14
CA SER A 102 -10.66 9.30 -15.16
C SER A 102 -11.88 8.60 -14.56
N MET A 103 -11.75 8.09 -13.34
CA MET A 103 -12.80 7.37 -12.61
C MET A 103 -12.63 7.56 -11.10
N GLU A 104 -13.75 7.55 -10.39
CA GLU A 104 -13.76 7.56 -8.93
C GLU A 104 -15.02 6.86 -8.41
N GLY A 105 -14.95 6.34 -7.18
CA GLY A 105 -16.09 5.68 -6.57
C GLY A 105 -15.73 4.74 -5.42
N PRO A 106 -16.74 4.08 -4.84
CA PRO A 106 -16.52 3.01 -3.87
C PRO A 106 -15.59 1.95 -4.45
N ALA A 107 -14.55 1.56 -3.71
CA ALA A 107 -13.50 0.68 -4.23
C ALA A 107 -14.04 -0.67 -4.73
N LYS A 108 -15.10 -1.20 -4.10
CA LYS A 108 -15.79 -2.41 -4.55
C LYS A 108 -16.42 -2.26 -5.94
N GLN A 109 -17.05 -1.12 -6.22
CA GLN A 109 -17.68 -0.88 -7.52
C GLN A 109 -16.62 -0.72 -8.60
N LEU A 110 -15.53 0.00 -8.30
CA LEU A 110 -14.39 0.14 -9.22
C LEU A 110 -13.67 -1.19 -9.46
N ALA A 111 -13.57 -2.08 -8.47
CA ALA A 111 -12.95 -3.39 -8.64
C ALA A 111 -13.72 -4.30 -9.60
N ASP A 112 -15.05 -4.10 -9.71
CA ASP A 112 -15.94 -4.85 -10.61
C ASP A 112 -16.15 -4.11 -11.95
N ASP A 113 -15.64 -2.88 -12.12
CA ASP A 113 -15.80 -2.11 -13.36
C ASP A 113 -14.95 -2.72 -14.48
N PRO A 114 -15.55 -3.13 -15.62
CA PRO A 114 -14.83 -3.73 -16.73
C PRO A 114 -13.67 -2.87 -17.25
N ARG A 115 -13.78 -1.54 -17.20
CA ARG A 115 -12.73 -0.61 -17.65
C ARG A 115 -11.52 -0.65 -16.73
N VAL A 116 -11.74 -0.68 -15.42
CA VAL A 116 -10.68 -0.83 -14.41
C VAL A 116 -10.04 -2.21 -14.53
N ILE A 117 -10.86 -3.24 -14.74
CA ILE A 117 -10.37 -4.61 -14.93
C ILE A 117 -9.46 -4.68 -16.16
N GLU A 118 -9.90 -4.17 -17.30
CA GLU A 118 -9.13 -4.19 -18.55
C GLU A 118 -7.84 -3.37 -18.45
N ALA A 119 -7.91 -2.15 -17.90
CA ALA A 119 -6.78 -1.24 -17.84
C ALA A 119 -5.74 -1.64 -16.77
N TYR A 120 -6.17 -2.17 -15.62
CA TYR A 120 -5.31 -2.31 -14.44
C TYR A 120 -5.32 -3.67 -13.74
N LEU A 121 -6.35 -4.52 -13.93
CA LEU A 121 -6.48 -5.82 -13.22
C LEU A 121 -6.32 -7.04 -14.15
N GLY A 122 -6.20 -6.81 -15.46
CA GLY A 122 -6.40 -7.79 -16.52
C GLY A 122 -5.34 -8.88 -16.61
N LEU A 123 -5.84 -10.12 -16.69
CA LEU A 123 -5.12 -11.32 -17.08
C LEU A 123 -4.53 -11.15 -18.49
N GLY A 124 -3.23 -10.82 -18.56
CA GLY A 124 -2.37 -11.07 -19.73
C GLY A 124 -2.77 -10.36 -21.03
N GLY A 125 -2.06 -9.27 -21.33
CA GLY A 125 -1.79 -8.86 -22.72
C GLY A 125 -2.80 -7.86 -23.30
N LYS A 126 -2.47 -6.57 -23.19
CA LYS A 126 -2.66 -5.56 -24.25
C LYS A 126 -2.14 -4.17 -23.85
N HIS A 127 -1.96 -3.87 -22.57
CA HIS A 127 -1.48 -2.54 -22.15
C HIS A 127 0.03 -2.29 -22.41
N GLN A 128 0.83 -3.32 -22.63
CA GLN A 128 2.24 -3.16 -23.03
C GLN A 128 2.43 -2.74 -24.50
N ALA A 129 1.40 -2.83 -25.35
CA ALA A 129 1.52 -2.53 -26.78
C ALA A 129 1.31 -1.04 -27.14
N MET A 130 0.73 -0.24 -26.24
CA MET A 130 0.36 1.16 -26.54
C MET A 130 1.40 2.18 -26.05
N LEU A 131 2.43 1.74 -25.31
CA LEU A 131 3.55 2.56 -24.85
C LEU A 131 4.84 2.34 -25.69
N SER A 132 4.74 1.67 -26.84
CA SER A 132 5.88 1.32 -27.71
C SER A 132 5.72 1.78 -29.17
N THR A 133 4.90 2.80 -29.43
CA THR A 133 4.81 3.46 -30.75
C THR A 133 5.06 4.95 -30.62
#